data_AF-A0A953A3D8-F1
#
_entry.id   AF-A0A953A3D8-F1
#
_cell.length_a   1.000
_cell.length_b   1.000
_cell.length_c   1.000
_cell.angle_alpha   90.00
_cell.angle_beta   90.00
_cell.angle_gamma   90.00
#
_symmetry.space_group_name_H-M   'P 1'
#
loop_
_entity.id
_entity.type
_entity.pdbx_description
1 polymer ?
#
loop_
_entity_poly.entity_id
_entity_poly.type
_entity_poly.pdbx_seq_one_letter_code
_entity_poly.pdbx_strand_id
1 'polypeptide(L)'
;MRKTLKIVRVRESVPMPKYDLEGDAGFGLFVGERIVLAPMERAAINTGYKMEIPKGCVGIIYERSGLSFKHGIITYGNVVDSGS
;
A
#
# COMPACT_ATOMS: atom_id res chain seq x y z
N MET A 1 19.58 11.35 -10.45
CA MET A 1 18.32 12.13 -10.57
C MET A 1 17.38 11.72 -9.46
N ARG A 2 16.81 12.67 -8.72
CA ARG A 2 15.78 12.40 -7.70
C ARG A 2 14.44 12.12 -8.40
N LYS A 3 13.78 11.01 -8.08
CA LYS A 3 12.42 10.69 -8.54
C LYS A 3 11.44 11.08 -7.43
N THR A 4 10.28 11.60 -7.81
CA THR A 4 9.22 11.99 -6.86
C THR A 4 7.98 11.16 -7.14
N LEU A 5 7.46 10.50 -6.12
CA LEU A 5 6.17 9.83 -6.17
C LEU A 5 5.08 10.83 -5.79
N LYS A 6 4.12 11.08 -6.69
CA LYS A 6 2.95 11.90 -6.37
C LYS A 6 1.84 11.01 -5.83
N ILE A 7 1.22 11.43 -4.72
CA ILE A 7 0.16 10.69 -4.05
C ILE A 7 -1.03 11.62 -3.83
N VAL A 8 -2.21 11.19 -4.25
CA VAL A 8 -3.48 11.85 -3.99
C VAL A 8 -4.33 10.91 -3.15
N ARG A 9 -4.82 11.40 -2.01
CA ARG A 9 -5.88 10.76 -1.24
C ARG A 9 -7.22 11.07 -1.91
N VAL A 10 -7.95 10.03 -2.29
CA VAL A 10 -9.31 10.14 -2.87
C VAL A 10 -10.40 9.92 -1.82
N ARG A 11 -10.03 9.47 -0.62
CA ARG A 11 -10.91 9.37 0.55
C ARG A 11 -10.29 10.18 1.69
N GLU A 12 -11.01 11.17 2.20
CA GLU A 12 -10.53 12.05 3.29
C GLU A 12 -10.31 11.29 4.61
N SER A 13 -11.05 10.20 4.83
CA SER A 13 -10.93 9.36 6.02
C SER A 13 -9.59 8.62 6.13
N VAL A 14 -8.79 8.60 5.06
CA VAL A 14 -7.54 7.84 5.03
C VAL A 14 -6.34 8.79 5.21
N PRO A 15 -5.46 8.61 6.23
CA PRO A 15 -4.29 9.46 6.49
C PRO A 15 -3.32 9.46 5.28
N MET A 16 -2.52 10.53 5.09
CA MET A 16 -1.51 10.54 4.03
C MET A 16 -0.39 9.59 4.47
N PRO A 17 0.07 8.67 3.61
CA PRO A 17 1.17 7.79 3.97
C PRO A 17 2.41 8.59 4.34
N LYS A 18 3.15 8.07 5.32
CA LYS A 18 4.44 8.62 5.76
C LYS A 18 5.36 7.47 6.10
N TYR A 19 6.66 7.72 5.99
CA TYR A 19 7.67 6.84 6.56
C TYR A 19 7.56 6.91 8.09
N ASP A 20 7.68 5.76 8.76
CA ASP A 20 7.60 5.69 10.21
C ASP A 20 8.97 6.05 10.82
N LEU A 21 10.04 5.57 10.22
CA LEU A 21 11.42 5.80 10.64
C LEU A 21 12.30 6.34 9.50
N GLU A 22 13.38 7.01 9.88
CA GLU A 22 14.43 7.38 8.93
C GLU A 22 15.10 6.12 8.37
N GLY A 23 15.26 6.07 7.05
CA GLY A 23 15.88 4.94 6.35
C GLY A 23 14.94 3.78 6.00
N ASP A 24 13.65 3.87 6.37
CA ASP A 24 12.64 2.89 5.95
C ASP A 24 12.57 2.80 4.41
N ALA A 25 12.54 1.56 3.89
CA ALA A 25 12.47 1.31 2.44
C ALA A 25 11.10 1.69 1.84
N GLY A 26 10.04 1.66 2.65
CA GLY A 26 8.67 1.96 2.24
C GLY A 26 7.86 2.59 3.37
N PHE A 27 6.66 3.04 3.06
CA PHE A 27 5.73 3.65 4.00
C PHE A 27 4.47 2.81 4.15
N GLY A 28 3.78 2.95 5.28
CA GLY A 28 2.52 2.25 5.52
C GLY A 28 1.39 2.76 4.62
N LEU A 29 0.59 1.84 4.09
CA LEU A 29 -0.70 2.14 3.48
C LEU A 29 -1.82 1.93 4.49
N PHE A 30 -2.82 2.79 4.45
CA PHE A 30 -3.98 2.72 5.31
C PHE A 30 -5.23 2.40 4.49
N VAL A 31 -6.23 1.85 5.16
CA VAL A 31 -7.53 1.52 4.58
C VAL A 31 -8.58 2.21 5.43
N GLY A 32 -9.53 2.89 4.78
CA GLY A 32 -10.56 3.69 5.47
C GLY A 32 -11.77 2.89 5.96
N GLU A 33 -11.71 1.56 5.90
CA GLU A 33 -12.82 0.67 6.22
C GLU A 33 -12.34 -0.57 6.97
N ARG A 34 -13.22 -1.12 7.81
CA ARG A 34 -12.96 -2.36 8.54
C ARG A 34 -13.40 -3.54 7.68
N ILE A 35 -12.49 -4.49 7.48
CA ILE A 35 -12.77 -5.74 6.77
C ILE A 35 -12.60 -6.91 7.74
N VAL A 36 -13.51 -7.88 7.63
CA VAL A 36 -13.41 -9.18 8.30
C VAL A 36 -13.17 -10.20 7.21
N LEU A 37 -12.13 -11.03 7.36
CA LEU A 37 -11.83 -12.13 6.46
C LEU A 37 -12.01 -13.44 7.22
N ALA A 38 -12.86 -14.32 6.71
CA ALA A 38 -12.88 -15.71 7.15
C ALA A 38 -11.59 -16.43 6.69
N PRO A 39 -11.26 -17.60 7.27
CA PRO A 39 -10.15 -18.40 6.79
C PRO A 39 -10.24 -18.65 5.28
N MET A 40 -9.13 -18.42 4.56
CA MET A 40 -9.00 -18.54 3.10
C MET A 40 -9.77 -17.51 2.27
N GLU A 41 -10.51 -16.59 2.89
CA GLU A 41 -11.21 -15.51 2.18
C GLU A 41 -10.21 -14.49 1.61
N ARG A 42 -10.59 -13.91 0.48
CA ARG A 42 -9.85 -12.83 -0.18
C ARG A 42 -10.79 -11.67 -0.46
N ALA A 43 -10.29 -10.46 -0.25
CA ALA A 43 -11.01 -9.24 -0.60
C ALA A 43 -10.12 -8.32 -1.44
N ALA A 44 -10.73 -7.66 -2.42
CA ALA A 44 -10.12 -6.51 -3.07
C ALA A 44 -10.38 -5.28 -2.20
N ILE A 45 -9.31 -4.68 -1.67
CA ILE A 45 -9.41 -3.58 -0.71
C ILE A 45 -8.99 -2.29 -1.39
N ASN A 46 -9.87 -1.28 -1.37
CA ASN A 46 -9.55 0.05 -1.87
C ASN A 46 -8.79 0.84 -0.79
N THR A 47 -7.53 1.16 -1.06
CA THR A 47 -6.67 1.91 -0.13
C THR A 47 -7.04 3.39 -0.03
N GLY A 48 -7.84 3.93 -0.96
CA GLY A 48 -8.22 5.34 -0.99
C GLY A 48 -7.11 6.27 -1.49
N TYR A 49 -6.08 5.74 -2.16
CA TYR A 49 -5.02 6.52 -2.79
C TYR A 49 -4.98 6.34 -4.30
N LYS A 50 -4.53 7.38 -4.99
CA LYS A 50 -4.00 7.32 -6.36
C LYS A 50 -2.53 7.72 -6.31
N MET A 51 -1.68 6.96 -6.99
CA MET A 51 -0.24 7.19 -6.99
C MET A 51 0.29 7.22 -8.42
N GLU A 52 1.09 8.24 -8.75
CA GLU A 52 1.76 8.34 -10.05
C GLU A 52 3.15 7.72 -9.93
N ILE A 53 3.26 6.41 -10.22
CA ILE A 53 4.56 5.73 -10.21
C ILE A 53 5.46 6.34 -11.30
N PRO A 54 6.65 6.86 -10.96
CA PRO A 54 7.52 7.51 -11.94
C PRO A 54 7.94 6.56 -13.07
N LYS A 55 8.06 7.08 -14.30
CA LYS A 55 8.53 6.29 -15.45
C LYS A 55 9.87 5.59 -15.15
N GLY A 56 9.95 4.30 -15.48
CA GLY A 56 11.12 3.45 -15.23
C GLY A 56 11.25 2.98 -13.78
N CYS A 57 10.18 3.10 -12.99
CA CYS A 57 10.07 2.57 -11.64
C CYS A 57 8.86 1.62 -11.56
N VAL A 58 8.86 0.80 -10.51
CA VAL A 58 7.74 -0.07 -10.13
C VAL A 58 7.36 0.26 -8.69
N GLY A 59 6.06 0.34 -8.41
CA GLY A 59 5.55 0.36 -7.04
C GLY A 59 5.44 -1.07 -6.52
N ILE A 60 6.03 -1.36 -5.37
CA ILE A 60 5.92 -2.67 -4.72
C ILE A 60 5.04 -2.53 -3.49
N ILE A 61 3.93 -3.26 -3.46
CA ILE A 61 3.06 -3.39 -2.29
C ILE A 61 3.41 -4.70 -1.61
N TYR A 62 3.75 -4.65 -0.33
CA TYR A 62 4.12 -5.83 0.44
C TYR A 62 3.47 -5.79 1.81
N GLU A 63 3.20 -6.97 2.35
CA GLU A 63 2.61 -7.11 3.67
C GLU A 63 3.59 -6.73 4.79
N ARG A 64 3.04 -6.22 5.90
CA ARG A 64 3.85 -6.03 7.11
C ARG A 64 4.15 -7.39 7.71
N SER A 65 5.43 -7.67 7.97
CA SER A 65 5.90 -8.95 8.51
C SER A 65 5.15 -9.39 9.78
N GLY A 66 4.79 -8.44 10.65
CA GLY A 66 4.00 -8.73 11.84
C GLY A 66 2.59 -9.25 11.54
N LEU A 67 1.92 -8.73 10.50
CA LEU A 67 0.59 -9.17 10.09
C LEU A 67 0.64 -10.53 9.41
N SER A 68 1.62 -10.74 8.53
CA SER A 68 1.76 -12.01 7.81
C SER A 68 2.20 -13.14 8.72
N PHE A 69 3.19 -12.92 9.58
CA PHE A 69 3.70 -13.93 10.48
C PHE A 69 2.69 -14.31 11.57
N LYS A 70 2.02 -13.32 12.18
CA LYS A 70 1.12 -13.58 13.33
C LYS A 70 -0.31 -13.93 12.94
N HIS A 71 -0.78 -13.45 11.79
CA HIS A 71 -2.19 -13.55 11.40
C HIS A 71 -2.40 -14.14 10.00
N GLY A 72 -1.34 -14.46 9.26
CA GLY A 72 -1.46 -15.02 7.89
C GLY A 72 -2.01 -14.02 6.87
N ILE A 73 -2.03 -12.72 7.18
CA ILE A 73 -2.54 -11.69 6.28
C ILE A 73 -1.45 -11.33 5.26
N ILE A 74 -1.70 -11.65 3.99
CA ILE A 74 -0.79 -11.41 2.87
C ILE A 74 -1.47 -10.61 1.76
N THR A 75 -0.68 -9.91 0.94
CA THR A 75 -1.19 -9.21 -0.24
C THR A 75 -0.98 -10.03 -1.51
N TYR A 76 -1.80 -9.75 -2.52
CA TYR A 76 -1.67 -10.29 -3.88
C TYR A 76 -1.60 -9.14 -4.88
N GLY A 77 -0.96 -9.36 -6.03
CA GLY A 77 -0.83 -8.31 -7.06
C GLY A 77 0.12 -7.19 -6.63
N ASN A 78 1.28 -7.55 -6.10
CA ASN A 78 2.23 -6.67 -5.42
C ASN A 78 2.98 -5.68 -6.33
N VAL A 79 2.72 -5.70 -7.64
CA VAL A 79 3.43 -4.92 -8.66
C VAL A 79 2.48 -3.87 -9.23
N VAL A 80 2.88 -2.60 -9.14
CA VAL A 80 2.18 -1.45 -9.74
C VAL A 80 3.10 -0.82 -10.76
N ASP A 81 2.71 -0.88 -12.03
CA ASP A 81 3.49 -0.33 -13.13
C ASP A 81 3.44 1.20 -13.20
N SER A 82 4.42 1.80 -13.87
CA SER A 82 4.36 3.23 -14.20
C SER A 82 3.36 3.49 -15.32
N GLY A 83 2.43 4.43 -15.10
CA GLY A 83 1.45 4.86 -16.11
C GLY A 83 0.12 4.10 -16.12
N SER A 84 -0.07 3.18 -15.16
CA SER A 84 -1.36 2.54 -14.86
C SER A 84 -2.33 3.45 -14.10
#